data_AF-A0A0G4MUQ1-F1
#
_entry.id   AF-A0A0G4MUQ1-F1
#
_cell.length_a   1.000
_cell.length_b   1.000
_cell.length_c   1.000
_cell.angle_alpha   90.00
_cell.angle_beta   90.00
_cell.angle_gamma   90.00
#
_symmetry.space_group_name_H-M   'P 1'
#
loop_
_entity.id
_entity.type
_entity.pdbx_description
1 polymer ?
#
loop_
_entity_poly.entity_id
_entity_poly.type
_entity_poly.pdbx_seq_one_letter_code
_entity_poly.pdbx_strand_id
1 'polypeptide(L)'
;EVGTEGTDENTITNYRAINSKTHEADLIEEIATADVVTCSVGPNILRFIAPVIAKGIDKRSHDLAPIAVIACENAIGATDTLAGHIKDPKNT
;
A
#
# COMPACT_ATOMS: atom_id res chain seq x y z
N GLU A 1 0.44 23.88 -4.70
CA GLU A 1 0.75 24.05 -6.14
C GLU A 1 2.16 24.62 -6.30
N VAL A 2 2.73 24.69 -7.51
CA VAL A 2 3.97 25.45 -7.76
C VAL A 2 3.63 26.65 -8.63
N GLY A 3 3.69 27.85 -8.06
CA GLY A 3 3.38 29.11 -8.73
C GLY A 3 3.98 30.31 -7.99
N THR A 4 4.11 31.45 -8.66
CA THR A 4 4.64 32.71 -8.09
C THR A 4 3.72 33.36 -7.06
N GLU A 5 2.53 32.80 -6.85
CA GLU A 5 1.51 33.28 -5.94
C GLU A 5 1.58 32.52 -4.61
N GLY A 6 2.32 33.06 -3.64
CA GLY A 6 2.22 32.68 -2.22
C GLY A 6 2.36 31.19 -1.87
N THR A 7 2.04 30.84 -0.63
CA THR A 7 1.92 29.46 -0.15
C THR A 7 0.43 29.18 0.04
N ASP A 8 -0.10 28.18 -0.66
CA ASP A 8 -1.45 27.67 -0.42
C ASP A 8 -1.41 26.56 0.63
N GLU A 9 -2.19 26.72 1.70
CA GLU A 9 -2.36 25.72 2.76
C GLU A 9 -3.71 25.01 2.63
N ASN A 10 -3.68 23.67 2.64
CA ASN A 10 -4.87 22.84 2.63
C ASN A 10 -4.82 21.83 3.80
N THR A 11 -5.88 21.79 4.60
CA THR A 11 -6.02 20.79 5.68
C THR A 11 -6.68 19.52 5.15
N ILE A 12 -6.03 18.37 5.36
CA ILE A 12 -6.58 17.06 5.00
C ILE A 12 -7.29 16.45 6.21
N THR A 13 -8.54 16.03 6.03
CA THR A 13 -9.37 15.39 7.07
C THR A 13 -9.85 14.01 6.60
N ASN A 14 -10.58 13.28 7.44
CA ASN A 14 -11.17 11.97 7.13
C ASN A 14 -10.16 10.87 6.79
N TYR A 15 -9.01 10.89 7.47
CA TYR A 15 -8.05 9.79 7.42
C TYR A 15 -7.96 9.12 8.80
N ARG A 16 -7.49 7.89 8.79
CA ARG A 16 -7.06 7.17 9.99
C ARG A 16 -5.70 6.54 9.72
N ALA A 17 -4.96 6.25 10.78
CA ALA A 17 -3.64 5.67 10.69
C ALA A 17 -3.55 4.41 11.55
N ILE A 18 -2.85 3.42 11.02
CA ILE A 18 -2.52 2.16 11.73
C ILE A 18 -1.01 2.04 11.76
N ASN A 19 -0.45 1.76 12.93
CA ASN A 19 0.97 1.48 13.05
C ASN A 19 1.23 0.00 12.73
N SER A 20 1.80 -0.26 11.55
CA SER A 20 2.06 -1.61 11.06
C SER A 20 3.01 -2.43 11.94
N LYS A 21 3.86 -1.81 12.76
CA LYS A 21 4.79 -2.55 13.65
C LYS A 21 4.09 -3.12 14.89
N THR A 22 3.00 -2.51 15.33
CA THR A 22 2.32 -2.88 16.58
C THR A 22 0.91 -3.42 16.35
N HIS A 23 0.30 -3.14 15.19
CA HIS A 23 -1.06 -3.49 14.84
C HIS A 23 -1.12 -4.14 13.45
N GLU A 24 -0.27 -5.15 13.20
CA GLU A 24 -0.21 -5.84 11.91
C GLU A 24 -1.54 -6.51 11.54
N ALA A 25 -2.22 -7.14 12.52
CA ALA A 25 -3.50 -7.79 12.28
C ALA A 25 -4.56 -6.82 11.75
N ASP A 26 -4.67 -5.64 12.35
CA ASP A 26 -5.62 -4.60 11.91
C ASP A 26 -5.30 -4.14 10.49
N LEU A 27 -4.01 -3.97 10.15
CA LEU A 27 -3.59 -3.63 8.78
C LEU A 27 -3.98 -4.71 7.76
N ILE A 28 -3.89 -5.99 8.13
CA ILE A 28 -4.31 -7.08 7.24
C ILE A 28 -5.81 -7.01 6.96
N GLU A 29 -6.64 -6.71 7.96
CA GLU A 29 -8.10 -6.53 7.74
C GLU A 29 -8.40 -5.35 6.80
N GLU A 30 -7.69 -4.25 6.96
CA GLU A 30 -7.84 -3.09 6.07
C GLU A 30 -7.50 -3.45 4.63
N ILE A 31 -6.38 -4.14 4.41
CA ILE A 31 -5.98 -4.57 3.07
C ILE A 31 -7.00 -5.56 2.48
N ALA A 32 -7.50 -6.50 3.29
CA ALA A 32 -8.45 -7.52 2.83
C ALA A 32 -9.78 -6.91 2.33
N THR A 33 -10.17 -5.76 2.87
CA THR A 33 -11.45 -5.09 2.56
C THR A 33 -11.30 -3.87 1.66
N ALA A 34 -10.09 -3.33 1.49
CA ALA A 34 -9.84 -2.16 0.64
C ALA A 34 -10.16 -2.40 -0.84
N ASP A 35 -10.53 -1.33 -1.54
CA ASP A 35 -10.67 -1.33 -3.00
C ASP A 35 -9.30 -1.18 -3.71
N VAL A 36 -8.39 -0.42 -3.09
CA VAL A 36 -7.05 -0.13 -3.61
C VAL A 36 -6.01 -0.07 -2.48
N VAL A 37 -4.82 -0.58 -2.76
CA VAL A 37 -3.62 -0.40 -1.94
C VAL A 37 -2.62 0.41 -2.74
N THR A 38 -2.17 1.53 -2.17
CA THR A 38 -1.10 2.35 -2.74
C THR A 38 0.06 2.51 -1.75
N CYS A 39 1.28 2.67 -2.25
CA CYS A 39 2.44 2.93 -1.39
C CYS A 39 3.44 3.92 -2.01
N SER A 40 4.13 4.66 -1.14
CA SER A 40 5.21 5.60 -1.48
C SER A 40 6.21 5.64 -0.31
N VAL A 41 6.83 4.50 -0.03
CA VAL A 41 7.73 4.20 1.09
C VAL A 41 9.22 4.16 0.69
N GLY A 42 9.54 4.26 -0.59
CA GLY A 42 10.86 4.12 -1.19
C GLY A 42 11.09 2.72 -1.77
N PRO A 43 11.76 2.59 -2.94
CA PRO A 43 11.89 1.32 -3.66
C PRO A 43 12.58 0.21 -2.85
N ASN A 44 13.56 0.58 -2.02
CA ASN A 44 14.24 -0.36 -1.13
C ASN A 44 13.36 -0.89 0.02
N ILE A 45 12.24 -0.22 0.30
CA ILE A 45 11.32 -0.56 1.39
C ILE A 45 10.18 -1.47 0.91
N LEU A 46 9.92 -1.53 -0.40
CA LEU A 46 8.84 -2.35 -0.98
C LEU A 46 8.86 -3.81 -0.50
N ARG A 47 10.06 -4.42 -0.40
CA ARG A 47 10.23 -5.80 0.11
C ARG A 47 9.74 -6.01 1.55
N PHE A 48 9.72 -4.96 2.38
CA PHE A 48 9.30 -5.06 3.78
C PHE A 48 7.78 -4.93 3.96
N ILE A 49 7.09 -4.28 3.02
CA ILE A 49 5.62 -4.17 3.04
C ILE A 49 4.94 -5.28 2.24
N ALA A 50 5.66 -5.94 1.33
CA ALA A 50 5.12 -7.05 0.53
C ALA A 50 4.50 -8.20 1.36
N PRO A 51 5.09 -8.67 2.48
CA PRO A 51 4.52 -9.77 3.24
C PRO A 51 3.13 -9.46 3.82
N VAL A 52 2.91 -8.25 4.34
CA VAL A 52 1.61 -7.88 4.91
C VAL A 52 0.55 -7.64 3.84
N ILE A 53 0.96 -7.16 2.66
CA ILE A 53 0.08 -7.04 1.49
C ILE A 53 -0.36 -8.43 1.01
N ALA A 54 0.56 -9.38 0.91
CA ALA A 54 0.24 -10.76 0.54
C ALA A 54 -0.79 -11.37 1.50
N LYS A 55 -0.55 -11.30 2.82
CA LYS A 55 -1.52 -11.76 3.84
C LYS A 55 -2.91 -11.13 3.70
N GLY A 56 -2.98 -9.84 3.37
CA GLY A 56 -4.25 -9.15 3.14
C GLY A 56 -4.96 -9.61 1.87
N ILE A 57 -4.21 -9.86 0.79
CA ILE A 57 -4.74 -10.45 -0.45
C ILE A 57 -5.28 -11.86 -0.20
N ASP A 58 -4.53 -12.70 0.52
CA ASP A 58 -4.93 -14.08 0.84
C ASP A 58 -6.18 -14.12 1.73
N LYS A 59 -6.34 -13.13 2.60
CA LYS A 59 -7.51 -13.00 3.46
C LYS A 59 -8.75 -12.46 2.74
N ARG A 60 -8.58 -11.77 1.61
CA ARG A 60 -9.67 -11.12 0.88
C ARG A 60 -10.73 -12.14 0.47
N SER A 61 -12.01 -11.81 0.72
CA SER A 61 -13.13 -12.64 0.27
C SER A 61 -13.20 -12.71 -1.25
N HIS A 62 -13.48 -13.90 -1.78
CA HIS A 62 -13.72 -14.12 -3.21
C HIS A 62 -15.00 -13.43 -3.73
N ASP A 63 -15.89 -12.98 -2.85
CA ASP A 63 -17.10 -12.23 -3.23
C ASP A 63 -16.79 -10.76 -3.58
N LEU A 64 -15.60 -10.26 -3.22
CA LEU A 64 -15.16 -8.91 -3.54
C LEU A 64 -14.44 -8.87 -4.89
N ALA A 65 -14.48 -7.72 -5.56
CA ALA A 65 -13.67 -7.51 -6.76
C ALA A 65 -12.17 -7.69 -6.45
N PRO A 66 -11.34 -8.14 -7.41
CA PRO A 66 -9.89 -8.17 -7.23
C PRO A 66 -9.35 -6.81 -6.79
N ILE A 67 -8.45 -6.81 -5.80
CA ILE A 67 -7.85 -5.58 -5.29
C ILE A 67 -6.79 -5.02 -6.25
N ALA A 68 -6.80 -3.71 -6.46
CA ALA A 68 -5.73 -3.03 -7.20
C ALA A 68 -4.57 -2.67 -6.26
N VAL A 69 -3.33 -3.01 -6.64
CA VAL A 69 -2.12 -2.64 -5.89
C VAL A 69 -1.22 -1.78 -6.78
N ILE A 70 -0.86 -0.59 -6.33
CA ILE A 70 -0.12 0.41 -7.11
C ILE A 70 1.04 0.98 -6.29
N ALA A 71 2.28 0.81 -6.75
CA ALA A 71 3.42 1.47 -6.11
C ALA A 71 3.65 2.86 -6.74
N CYS A 72 3.38 3.92 -5.98
CA CYS A 72 3.55 5.31 -6.36
C CYS A 72 4.98 5.80 -6.02
N GLU A 73 5.98 5.03 -6.41
CA GLU A 73 7.38 5.33 -6.12
C GLU A 73 8.05 6.11 -7.24
N ASN A 74 9.11 6.86 -6.89
CA ASN A 74 10.03 7.43 -7.88
C ASN A 74 10.99 6.35 -8.42
N ALA A 75 10.44 5.33 -9.08
CA ALA A 75 11.18 4.24 -9.71
C ALA A 75 10.40 3.67 -10.90
N ILE A 76 11.11 3.39 -11.99
CA ILE A 76 10.53 2.73 -13.18
C ILE A 76 10.18 1.29 -12.80
N GLY A 77 8.97 0.84 -13.13
CA GLY A 77 8.54 -0.54 -12.84
C GLY A 77 8.38 -0.83 -11.35
N ALA A 78 8.12 0.19 -10.51
CA ALA A 78 7.95 0.01 -9.07
C ALA A 78 6.83 -0.99 -8.73
N THR A 79 5.70 -0.90 -9.43
CA THR A 79 4.57 -1.81 -9.21
C THR A 79 4.91 -3.25 -9.60
N ASP A 80 5.66 -3.45 -10.69
CA ASP A 80 6.15 -4.79 -11.08
C ASP A 80 7.13 -5.35 -10.06
N THR A 81 8.01 -4.49 -9.53
CA THR A 81 8.96 -4.85 -8.47
C THR A 81 8.22 -5.26 -7.20
N LEU A 82 7.22 -4.48 -6.77
CA LEU A 82 6.37 -4.80 -5.63
C LEU A 82 5.61 -6.11 -5.86
N ALA A 83 5.04 -6.31 -7.04
CA ALA A 83 4.34 -7.55 -7.39
C ALA A 83 5.28 -8.76 -7.34
N GLY A 84 6.54 -8.61 -7.78
CA GLY A 84 7.57 -9.65 -7.66
C GLY A 84 7.86 -10.01 -6.20
N HIS A 85 7.92 -9.03 -5.29
CA HIS A 85 8.07 -9.29 -3.87
C HIS A 85 6.84 -9.94 -3.25
N ILE A 86 5.63 -9.51 -3.62
CA ILE A 86 4.38 -10.09 -3.11
C ILE A 86 4.26 -11.56 -3.52
N LYS A 87 4.63 -11.89 -4.77
CA LYS A 87 4.57 -13.25 -5.33
C LYS A 87 5.77 -14.14 -4.96
N ASP A 88 6.76 -13.63 -4.21
CA ASP A 88 7.88 -14.47 -3.74
C ASP A 88 7.30 -15.55 -2.81
N PRO A 89 7.58 -16.84 -3.02
CA PRO A 89 7.06 -17.95 -2.20
C PRO A 89 7.30 -17.83 -0.69
N LYS A 90 8.17 -16.93 -0.23
CA LYS A 90 8.36 -16.65 1.20
C LYS A 90 7.23 -15.81 1.81
N ASN A 91 6.42 -15.17 0.98
CA ASN A 91 5.36 -14.23 1.38
C ASN A 91 3.95 -14.76 1.10
N THR A 92 3.83 -15.86 0.36
CA THR A 92 2.57 -16.53 -0.03
C THR A 92 2.45 -17.90 0.61
#